data_AF-I7KVN2-F1
#
_entry.id   AF-I7KVN2-F1
#
_cell.length_a   1.000
_cell.length_b   1.000
_cell.length_c   1.000
_cell.angle_alpha   90.00
_cell.angle_beta   90.00
_cell.angle_gamma   90.00
#
_symmetry.space_group_name_H-M   'P 1'
#
loop_
_entity.id
_entity.type
_entity.pdbx_description
1 polymer ?
#
loop_
_entity_poly.entity_id
_entity_poly.type
_entity_poly.pdbx_seq_one_letter_code
_entity_poly.pdbx_strand_id
1 'polypeptide(L)' 'MFNRKQLMTRIIRCSEQNVPITNYGVAIAEINGILDRVIEVFKK' A
#
# COMPACT_ATOMS: atom_id res chain seq x y z
N MET A 1 1.29 12.27 12.05
CA MET A 1 1.98 11.18 11.32
C MET A 1 1.89 9.91 12.16
N PHE A 2 1.50 8.79 11.58
CA PHE A 2 1.37 7.52 12.33
C PHE A 2 2.74 6.89 12.56
N ASN A 3 2.94 6.25 13.70
CA ASN A 3 4.09 5.39 13.91
C ASN A 3 3.88 4.01 13.27
N ARG A 4 4.96 3.22 13.17
CA ARG A 4 4.91 1.87 12.58
C ARG A 4 3.88 0.97 13.28
N LYS A 5 3.80 1.01 14.62
CA LYS A 5 2.86 0.18 15.39
C LYS A 5 1.41 0.49 15.04
N GLN A 6 1.04 1.77 14.99
CA GLN A 6 -0.29 2.25 14.64
C GLN A 6 -0.68 1.87 13.21
N LEU A 7 0.26 1.99 12.25
CA LEU A 7 0.02 1.56 10.87
C LEU A 7 -0.21 0.05 10.79
N MET A 8 0.65 -0.76 11.41
CA MET A 8 0.53 -2.21 11.39
C MET A 8 -0.78 -2.71 12.00
N THR A 9 -1.23 -2.13 13.11
CA THR A 9 -2.53 -2.49 13.72
C THR A 9 -3.69 -2.28 12.76
N ARG A 10 -3.65 -1.22 11.93
CA ARG A 10 -4.69 -0.98 10.91
C ARG A 10 -4.65 -2.02 9.80
N ILE A 11 -3.46 -2.35 9.30
CA ILE A 11 -3.26 -3.38 8.26
C ILE A 11 -3.83 -4.72 8.73
N ILE A 12 -3.50 -5.14 9.96
CA ILE A 12 -3.98 -6.40 10.54
C ILE A 12 -5.51 -6.42 10.61
N ARG A 13 -6.13 -5.35 11.14
CA ARG A 13 -7.60 -5.26 11.24
C ARG A 13 -8.29 -5.32 9.88
N CYS A 14 -7.75 -4.65 8.86
CA CYS A 14 -8.28 -4.72 7.51
C CYS A 14 -8.14 -6.13 6.92
N SER A 15 -7.01 -6.80 7.15
CA SER A 15 -6.80 -8.19 6.74
C SER A 15 -7.80 -9.15 7.39
N GLU A 16 -8.06 -9.03 8.69
CA GLU A 16 -9.04 -9.85 9.42
C GLU A 16 -10.47 -9.68 8.89
N GLN A 17 -10.80 -8.48 8.41
CA GLN A 17 -12.10 -8.15 7.85
C GLN A 17 -12.19 -8.39 6.32
N ASN A 18 -11.14 -8.90 5.70
CA ASN A 18 -11.01 -9.05 4.24
C ASN A 18 -11.25 -7.73 3.48
N VAL A 19 -10.85 -6.60 4.06
CA VAL A 19 -10.93 -5.29 3.43
C VAL A 19 -9.59 -4.98 2.76
N PRO A 20 -9.54 -4.87 1.41
CA PRO A 20 -8.31 -4.50 0.72
C PRO A 20 -7.92 -3.07 1.06
N ILE A 21 -6.62 -2.83 1.13
CA ILE A 21 -6.05 -1.51 1.45
C ILE A 21 -4.96 -1.16 0.44
N THR A 22 -4.77 0.13 0.25
CA THR A 22 -3.65 0.69 -0.51
C THR A 22 -3.19 1.99 0.17
N ASN A 23 -2.09 2.57 -0.30
CA ASN A 23 -1.65 3.90 0.09
C ASN A 23 -1.74 4.85 -1.10
N TYR A 24 -1.69 6.16 -0.84
CA TYR A 24 -1.82 7.15 -1.90
C TYR A 24 -0.73 7.03 -2.98
N GLY A 25 0.50 6.66 -2.63
CA GLY A 25 1.57 6.49 -3.63
C GLY A 25 1.25 5.40 -4.63
N VAL A 26 0.80 4.23 -4.16
CA VAL A 26 0.39 3.12 -5.04
C VAL A 26 -0.84 3.49 -5.86
N ALA A 27 -1.87 4.09 -5.25
CA ALA A 27 -3.08 4.49 -5.96
C ALA A 27 -2.81 5.56 -7.02
N ILE A 28 -2.00 6.58 -6.72
CA ILE A 28 -1.63 7.63 -7.66
C ILE A 28 -0.78 7.04 -8.80
N ALA A 29 0.17 6.15 -8.50
CA ALA A 29 0.99 5.51 -9.53
C ALA A 29 0.13 4.67 -10.50
N GLU A 30 -0.87 3.95 -9.97
CA GLU A 30 -1.83 3.21 -10.78
C GLU A 30 -2.69 4.13 -11.65
N ILE A 31 -3.26 5.19 -11.08
CA ILE A 31 -4.08 6.17 -11.80
C ILE A 31 -3.31 6.82 -12.96
N ASN A 32 -2.01 7.04 -12.79
CA ASN A 32 -1.14 7.60 -13.83
C ASN A 32 -0.57 6.54 -14.79
N GLY A 33 -0.88 5.25 -14.61
CA GLY A 33 -0.39 4.16 -15.47
C GLY A 33 1.11 3.87 -15.33
N ILE A 34 1.73 4.23 -14.20
CA ILE A 34 3.18 4.07 -13.97
C ILE A 34 3.52 3.07 -12.86
N LEU A 35 2.54 2.40 -12.26
CA LEU A 35 2.77 1.51 -11.11
C LEU A 35 3.80 0.41 -11.43
N ASP A 36 3.66 -0.27 -12.57
CA ASP A 36 4.57 -1.35 -12.98
C ASP A 36 6.04 -0.93 -13.07
N ARG A 37 6.29 0.28 -13.59
CA ARG A 37 7.62 0.88 -13.67
C ARG A 37 8.15 1.24 -12.27
N VAL A 38 7.30 1.78 -11.41
CA VAL A 38 7.69 2.20 -10.05
C VAL A 38 8.08 1.00 -9.20
N ILE A 39 7.38 -0.14 -9.33
CA ILE A 39 7.67 -1.34 -8.54
C ILE A 39 8.84 -2.16 -9.09
N GLU A 40 9.34 -1.85 -10.30
CA GLU A 40 10.42 -2.59 -10.96
C GLU A 40 11.70 -2.61 -10.11
N VAL A 41 12.02 -1.52 -9.42
CA VAL A 41 13.20 -1.44 -8.53
C VAL A 41 13.18 -2.41 -7.35
N PHE A 42 12.02 -2.99 -7.04
CA PHE A 42 11.85 -4.00 -6.00
C PHE A 42 11.78 -5.43 -6.55
N LYS A 43 11.62 -5.60 -7.87
CA LYS A 43 11.68 -6.91 -8.52
C LYS A 43 13.16 -7.33 -8.57
N LYS A 44 13.47 -8.50 -8.01
CA LYS A 44 14.80 -9.13 -8.11
C LYS A 44 14.93 -9.89 -9.41
#